data_AF-A0A4T0EVB5-F1
#
_entry.id   AF-A0A4T0EVB5-F1
#
_cell.length_a   1.000
_cell.length_b   1.000
_cell.length_c   1.000
_cell.angle_alpha   90.00
_cell.angle_beta   90.00
_cell.angle_gamma   90.00
#
_symmetry.space_group_name_H-M   'P 1'
#
loop_
_entity.id
_entity.type
_entity.pdbx_description
1 polymer ?
#
loop_
_entity_poly.entity_id
_entity_poly.type
_entity_poly.pdbx_seq_one_letter_code
_entity_poly.pdbx_strand_id
1 'polypeptide(L)'
;MLHYVFELTVNVQRFDGKPVLYVPAKQLPKFYALVKPYILPEFAYKFRHQVNGAQWYWSYEYSDYLNEEGESLEFDSYMVPESDLELGQLRLLDVDAPVVVPVDTHIRFIVTANDVIHDFAVPSLGLKIDATPG
;
A
#
# COMPACT_ATOMS: atom_id res chain seq x y z
N MET A 1 15.74 3.16 10.89
CA MET A 1 14.32 3.08 10.48
C MET A 1 13.66 2.03 11.36
N LEU A 2 12.79 2.44 12.28
CA LEU A 2 12.16 1.53 13.24
C LEU A 2 10.96 0.87 12.55
N HIS A 3 11.00 -0.44 12.36
CA HIS A 3 9.79 -1.22 12.09
C HIS A 3 8.88 -1.09 13.31
N TYR A 4 7.79 -0.32 13.20
CA TYR A 4 6.76 -0.32 14.24
C TYR A 4 5.87 -1.54 14.01
N VAL A 5 6.34 -2.71 14.43
CA VAL A 5 5.45 -3.84 14.69
C VAL A 5 4.62 -3.44 15.91
N PHE A 6 3.36 -3.05 15.69
CA PHE A 6 2.45 -2.75 16.78
C PHE A 6 1.87 -4.08 17.29
N GLU A 7 2.47 -4.62 18.34
CA GLU A 7 1.79 -5.65 19.12
C GLU A 7 0.62 -5.03 19.87
N LEU A 8 -0.60 -5.45 19.49
CA LEU A 8 -1.83 -5.13 20.20
C LEU A 8 -2.24 -6.36 21.02
N THR A 9 -2.33 -6.19 22.33
CA THR A 9 -2.87 -7.23 23.21
C THR A 9 -4.36 -7.01 23.35
N VAL A 10 -5.15 -7.81 22.63
CA VAL A 10 -6.61 -7.81 22.79
C VAL A 10 -7.01 -8.97 23.69
N ASN A 11 -7.73 -8.67 24.77
CA ASN A 11 -8.29 -9.69 25.65
C ASN A 11 -9.78 -9.83 25.37
N VAL A 12 -10.27 -11.06 25.24
CA VAL A 12 -11.71 -11.35 25.18
C VAL A 12 -12.19 -11.56 26.62
N GLN A 13 -13.12 -10.72 27.08
CA GLN A 13 -13.79 -10.88 28.37
C GLN A 13 -15.29 -11.01 28.15
N ARG A 14 -16.03 -11.51 29.14
CA ARG A 14 -17.50 -11.56 29.10
C ARG A 14 -18.08 -10.44 29.96
N PHE A 15 -18.98 -9.65 29.39
CA PHE A 15 -19.81 -8.69 30.10
C PHE A 15 -21.27 -9.04 29.83
N ASP A 16 -22.06 -9.28 30.87
CA ASP A 16 -23.44 -9.80 30.78
C ASP A 16 -23.58 -11.03 29.87
N GLY A 17 -22.62 -11.96 29.97
CA GLY A 17 -22.60 -13.20 29.18
C GLY A 17 -22.17 -13.03 27.71
N LYS A 18 -22.03 -11.80 27.21
CA LYS A 18 -21.59 -11.51 25.85
C LYS A 18 -20.07 -11.33 25.78
N PRO A 19 -19.38 -11.88 24.77
CA PRO A 19 -17.96 -11.60 24.56
C PRO A 19 -17.76 -10.14 24.16
N VAL A 20 -16.83 -9.47 24.84
CA VAL A 20 -16.42 -8.09 24.61
C VAL A 20 -14.90 -8.05 24.47
N LEU A 21 -14.40 -7.37 23.44
CA LEU A 21 -12.97 -7.13 23.26
C LEU A 21 -12.54 -5.98 24.16
N TYR A 22 -11.56 -6.23 25.03
CA TYR A 22 -10.95 -5.22 25.87
C TYR A 22 -9.56 -4.87 25.35
N VAL A 23 -9.37 -3.59 25.00
CA VAL A 23 -8.08 -3.01 24.64
C VAL A 23 -7.56 -2.21 25.84
N PRO A 24 -6.38 -2.54 26.39
CA PRO A 24 -5.80 -1.77 27.49
C PRO A 24 -5.68 -0.29 27.15
N ALA A 25 -5.99 0.60 28.09
CA ALA A 25 -6.00 2.05 27.85
C ALA A 25 -4.68 2.59 27.26
N LYS A 26 -3.54 2.03 27.67
CA LYS A 26 -2.21 2.39 27.14
C LYS A 26 -2.01 2.05 25.66
N GLN A 27 -2.80 1.13 25.12
CA GLN A 27 -2.77 0.71 23.73
C GLN A 27 -3.85 1.39 22.89
N LEU A 28 -4.81 2.11 23.50
CA LEU A 28 -5.87 2.83 22.79
C LEU A 28 -5.35 3.80 21.71
N PRO A 29 -4.28 4.59 21.93
CA PRO A 29 -3.77 5.47 20.86
C PRO A 29 -3.29 4.71 19.63
N LYS A 30 -2.63 3.55 19.82
CA LYS A 30 -2.16 2.68 18.74
C LYS A 30 -3.32 2.01 18.03
N PHE A 31 -4.27 1.48 18.79
CA PHE A 31 -5.48 0.88 18.25
C PHE A 31 -6.27 1.91 17.43
N TYR A 32 -6.48 3.10 17.97
CA TYR A 32 -7.15 4.19 17.27
C TYR A 32 -6.42 4.54 15.98
N ALA A 33 -5.09 4.74 16.02
CA ALA A 33 -4.31 5.02 14.80
C ALA A 33 -4.46 3.92 13.72
N LEU A 34 -4.55 2.65 14.14
CA LEU A 34 -4.74 1.52 13.24
C LEU A 34 -6.15 1.50 12.61
N VAL A 35 -7.19 1.75 13.39
CA VAL A 35 -8.58 1.65 12.90
C VAL A 35 -9.11 2.93 12.27
N LYS A 36 -8.49 4.08 12.59
CA LYS A 36 -8.89 5.42 12.12
C LYS A 36 -9.17 5.47 10.61
N PRO A 37 -8.31 4.94 9.72
CA PRO A 37 -8.54 5.00 8.29
C PRO A 37 -9.77 4.20 7.80
N TYR A 38 -10.25 3.25 8.61
CA TYR A 38 -11.36 2.35 8.23
C TYR A 38 -12.72 2.82 8.73
N ILE A 39 -12.76 3.65 9.78
CA ILE A 39 -14.01 4.04 10.46
C ILE A 39 -14.40 5.50 10.25
N LEU A 40 -13.46 6.35 9.83
CA LEU A 40 -13.65 7.79 9.73
C LEU A 40 -13.89 8.22 8.26
N PRO A 41 -15.04 8.85 7.94
CA PRO A 41 -15.39 9.21 6.56
C PRO A 41 -14.42 10.18 5.88
N GLU A 42 -13.73 11.03 6.64
CA GLU A 42 -12.75 11.97 6.08
C GLU A 42 -11.53 11.27 5.47
N PHE A 43 -11.32 9.99 5.77
CA PHE A 43 -10.30 9.13 5.16
C PHE A 43 -10.82 8.36 3.94
N ALA A 44 -12.00 8.71 3.41
CA ALA A 44 -12.44 8.20 2.12
C ALA A 44 -11.37 8.50 1.05
N TYR A 45 -10.89 7.44 0.40
CA TYR A 45 -9.91 7.55 -0.67
C TYR A 45 -10.55 8.21 -1.89
N LYS A 46 -9.78 9.07 -2.56
CA LYS A 46 -10.21 9.73 -3.80
C LYS A 46 -9.68 9.06 -5.05
N PHE A 47 -8.54 8.37 -4.92
CA PHE A 47 -7.87 7.70 -6.03
C PHE A 47 -7.48 6.29 -5.63
N ARG A 48 -7.81 5.33 -6.50
CA ARG A 48 -7.47 3.92 -6.41
C ARG A 48 -6.44 3.58 -7.47
N HIS A 49 -5.38 2.92 -7.04
CA HIS A 49 -4.33 2.39 -7.89
C HIS A 49 -4.18 0.91 -7.61
N GLN A 50 -4.19 0.07 -8.64
CA GLN A 50 -3.79 -1.32 -8.49
C GLN A 50 -2.29 -1.43 -8.71
N VAL A 51 -1.65 -2.29 -7.93
CA VAL A 51 -0.22 -2.56 -7.97
C VAL A 51 -0.07 -4.07 -8.07
N ASN A 52 0.43 -4.54 -9.22
CA ASN A 52 0.60 -5.95 -9.51
C ASN A 52 2.10 -6.28 -9.52
N GLY A 53 2.54 -7.12 -8.58
CA GLY A 53 3.88 -7.67 -8.57
C GLY A 53 4.02 -8.81 -9.58
N ALA A 54 5.04 -8.73 -10.43
CA ALA A 54 5.44 -9.81 -11.32
C ALA A 54 6.95 -10.03 -11.17
N GLN A 55 7.47 -11.13 -11.72
CA GLN A 55 8.89 -11.45 -11.66
C GLN A 55 9.74 -10.30 -12.21
N TRP A 56 10.32 -9.55 -11.26
CA TRP A 56 11.31 -8.50 -11.46
C TRP A 56 10.80 -7.16 -12.00
N TYR A 57 9.47 -6.94 -11.98
CA TYR A 57 8.87 -5.65 -12.34
C TYR A 57 7.52 -5.45 -11.62
N TRP A 58 7.01 -4.22 -11.67
CA TRP A 58 5.70 -3.87 -11.15
C TRP A 58 4.82 -3.33 -12.26
N SER A 59 3.56 -3.73 -12.30
CA SER A 59 2.54 -3.12 -13.16
C SER A 59 1.61 -2.24 -12.30
N TYR A 60 1.27 -1.06 -12.81
CA TYR A 60 0.39 -0.12 -12.13
C TYR A 60 -0.84 0.15 -12.98
N GLU A 61 -2.00 0.15 -12.34
CA GLU A 61 -3.27 0.48 -12.99
C GLU A 61 -3.96 1.66 -12.30
N TYR A 62 -4.24 2.70 -13.06
CA TYR A 62 -5.04 3.84 -12.61
C TYR A 62 -6.54 3.56 -12.83
N SER A 63 -7.13 2.68 -12.03
CA SER A 63 -8.50 2.17 -12.26
C SER A 63 -9.61 3.22 -12.25
N ASP A 64 -9.40 4.37 -11.59
CA ASP A 64 -10.39 5.45 -11.58
C ASP A 64 -10.28 6.37 -12.83
N TYR A 65 -9.25 6.18 -13.67
CA TYR A 65 -9.02 6.95 -14.89
C TYR A 65 -9.25 6.09 -16.12
N LEU A 66 -10.35 6.34 -16.81
CA LEU A 66 -10.69 5.66 -18.06
C LEU A 66 -10.32 6.53 -19.26
N ASN A 67 -9.77 5.91 -20.29
CA ASN A 67 -9.57 6.53 -21.59
C ASN A 67 -10.91 6.71 -22.34
N GLU A 68 -10.87 7.26 -23.55
CA GLU A 68 -12.07 7.50 -24.39
C GLU A 68 -12.83 6.21 -24.74
N GLU A 69 -12.15 5.05 -24.64
CA GLU A 69 -12.67 3.72 -24.96
C GLU A 69 -13.19 2.99 -23.71
N GLY A 70 -13.06 3.60 -22.53
CA GLY A 70 -13.52 3.04 -21.26
C GLY A 70 -12.55 2.08 -20.59
N GLU A 71 -11.29 2.03 -21.03
CA GLU A 71 -10.24 1.19 -20.46
C GLU A 71 -9.42 1.97 -19.44
N SER A 72 -8.98 1.31 -18.37
CA SER A 72 -8.10 1.93 -17.39
C SER A 72 -6.68 2.08 -17.94
N LEU A 73 -5.99 3.13 -17.49
CA LEU A 73 -4.59 3.32 -17.85
C LEU A 73 -3.69 2.35 -17.06
N GLU A 74 -3.01 1.46 -17.76
CA GLU A 74 -2.07 0.47 -17.21
C GLU A 74 -0.69 0.58 -17.86
N PHE A 75 0.37 0.35 -17.08
CA PHE A 75 1.75 0.31 -17.56
C PHE A 75 2.65 -0.54 -16.66
N ASP A 76 3.71 -1.08 -17.26
CA ASP A 76 4.77 -1.81 -16.57
C ASP A 76 5.93 -0.88 -16.20
N SER A 77 6.56 -1.16 -15.07
CA SER A 77 7.67 -0.40 -14.49
C SER A 77 8.85 -1.33 -14.22
N TYR A 78 9.90 -1.16 -15.00
CA TYR A 78 11.14 -1.94 -14.95
C TYR A 78 12.27 -1.10 -14.36
N MET A 79 13.18 -1.77 -13.65
CA MET A 79 14.43 -1.15 -13.22
C MET A 79 15.27 -0.77 -14.44
N VAL A 80 15.79 0.47 -14.45
CA VAL A 80 16.70 0.91 -15.51
C VAL A 80 18.01 0.12 -15.42
N PRO A 81 18.45 -0.58 -16.49
CA PRO A 81 19.72 -1.30 -16.50
C PRO A 81 20.91 -0.35 -16.29
N GLU A 82 21.98 -0.84 -15.65
CA GLU A 82 23.16 -0.01 -15.36
C GLU A 82 23.84 0.56 -16.62
N SER A 83 23.73 -0.13 -17.76
CA SER A 83 24.23 0.36 -19.05
C SER A 83 23.45 1.55 -19.61
N ASP A 84 22.21 1.72 -19.17
CA ASP A 84 21.25 2.68 -19.72
C ASP A 84 21.00 3.84 -18.74
N LEU A 85 21.70 3.86 -17.60
CA LEU A 85 21.60 4.93 -16.62
C LEU A 85 22.19 6.24 -17.15
N GLU A 86 21.41 7.31 -17.02
CA GLU A 86 21.83 8.68 -17.31
C GLU A 86 22.51 9.34 -16.10
N LEU A 87 23.27 10.41 -16.35
CA LEU A 87 23.94 11.16 -15.28
C LEU A 87 22.92 11.71 -14.29
N GLY A 88 23.02 11.29 -13.02
CA GLY A 88 22.13 11.70 -11.94
C GLY A 88 21.12 10.63 -11.55
N GLN A 89 20.95 9.58 -12.35
CA GLN A 89 20.10 8.45 -12.00
C GLN A 89 20.76 7.54 -10.94
N LEU A 90 19.92 6.90 -10.14
CA LEU A 90 20.28 6.05 -9.02
C LEU A 90 20.28 4.58 -9.43
N ARG A 91 21.46 3.96 -9.36
CA ARG A 91 21.65 2.53 -9.59
C ARG A 91 20.76 1.69 -8.65
N LEU A 92 20.02 0.74 -9.24
CA LEU A 92 19.06 -0.16 -8.56
C LEU A 92 17.82 0.50 -7.95
N LEU A 93 17.56 1.78 -8.23
CA LEU A 93 16.42 2.51 -7.67
C LEU A 93 15.55 3.18 -8.72
N ASP A 94 16.16 3.69 -9.80
CA ASP A 94 15.40 4.29 -10.89
C ASP A 94 14.71 3.23 -11.76
N VAL A 95 13.53 3.61 -12.22
CA VAL A 95 12.65 2.83 -13.09
C VAL A 95 12.35 3.62 -14.37
N ASP A 96 12.01 2.92 -15.44
CA ASP A 96 11.66 3.52 -16.73
C ASP A 96 10.32 4.27 -16.70
N ALA A 97 9.34 3.75 -15.97
CA ALA A 97 8.01 4.33 -15.80
C ALA A 97 7.66 4.44 -14.30
N PRO A 98 7.91 5.59 -13.65
CA PRO A 98 7.55 5.77 -12.24
C PRO A 98 6.03 5.95 -12.07
N VAL A 99 5.47 5.35 -11.01
CA VAL A 99 4.09 5.63 -10.61
C VAL A 99 3.96 7.08 -10.12
N VAL A 100 2.98 7.79 -10.67
CA VAL A 100 2.71 9.19 -10.34
C VAL A 100 1.40 9.27 -9.57
N VAL A 101 1.43 9.93 -8.42
CA VAL A 101 0.25 10.09 -7.57
C VAL A 101 0.05 11.55 -7.14
N PRO A 102 -1.20 12.00 -6.97
CA PRO A 102 -1.48 13.36 -6.50
C PRO A 102 -1.06 13.56 -5.04
N VAL A 103 -0.59 14.76 -4.71
CA VAL A 103 -0.25 15.17 -3.34
C VAL A 103 -1.49 15.65 -2.58
N ASP A 104 -1.40 15.68 -1.24
CA ASP A 104 -2.43 16.22 -0.33
C ASP A 104 -3.83 15.59 -0.48
N THR A 105 -3.88 14.31 -0.86
CA THR A 105 -5.12 13.55 -0.99
C THR A 105 -4.95 12.10 -0.54
N HIS A 106 -6.06 11.47 -0.15
CA HIS A 106 -6.07 10.06 0.21
C HIS A 106 -6.02 9.17 -1.02
N ILE A 107 -4.97 8.36 -1.10
CA ILE A 107 -4.76 7.35 -2.15
C ILE A 107 -4.92 5.97 -1.52
N ARG A 108 -5.60 5.07 -2.24
CA ARG A 108 -5.67 3.65 -1.91
C ARG A 108 -4.86 2.87 -2.93
N PHE A 109 -3.84 2.17 -2.46
CA PHE A 109 -3.19 1.10 -3.22
C PHE A 109 -3.90 -0.22 -2.96
N ILE A 110 -4.18 -0.96 -4.03
CA ILE A 110 -4.65 -2.35 -3.99
C ILE A 110 -3.50 -3.19 -4.53
N VAL A 111 -2.85 -3.94 -3.65
CA VAL A 111 -1.61 -4.65 -3.98
C VAL A 111 -1.92 -6.14 -4.12
N THR A 112 -1.49 -6.74 -5.23
CA THR A 112 -1.54 -8.19 -5.49
C THR A 112 -0.35 -8.61 -6.35
N ALA A 113 -0.23 -9.90 -6.67
CA ALA A 113 0.82 -10.44 -7.51
C ALA A 113 0.29 -11.46 -8.52
N ASN A 114 0.95 -11.55 -9.67
CA ASN A 114 0.55 -12.44 -10.76
C ASN A 114 1.22 -13.83 -10.68
N ASP A 115 2.33 -13.96 -9.95
CA ASP A 115 3.16 -15.17 -9.97
C ASP A 115 3.57 -15.70 -8.59
N VAL A 116 4.52 -15.05 -7.93
CA VAL A 116 5.05 -15.39 -6.60
C VAL A 116 4.75 -14.26 -5.63
N ILE A 117 5.09 -14.45 -4.37
CA ILE A 117 4.93 -13.40 -3.37
C ILE A 117 5.96 -12.30 -3.64
N HIS A 118 5.49 -11.05 -3.70
CA HIS A 118 6.31 -9.84 -3.70
C HIS A 118 5.97 -8.98 -2.48
N ASP A 119 6.68 -7.87 -2.29
CA ASP A 119 6.42 -6.92 -1.20
C ASP A 119 6.52 -5.49 -1.73
N PHE A 120 5.38 -4.79 -1.77
CA PHE A 120 5.31 -3.40 -2.22
C PHE A 120 5.68 -2.48 -1.05
N ALA A 121 6.92 -2.01 -1.07
CA ALA A 121 7.49 -1.20 0.01
C ALA A 121 7.97 0.17 -0.48
N VAL A 122 7.44 1.23 0.15
CA VAL A 122 7.88 2.62 -0.05
C VAL A 122 8.13 3.24 1.34
N PRO A 123 9.34 3.12 1.89
CA PRO A 123 9.59 3.45 3.29
C PRO A 123 9.38 4.92 3.66
N SER A 124 9.61 5.85 2.72
CA SER A 124 9.35 7.29 2.93
C SER A 124 7.86 7.59 3.11
N LEU A 125 6.97 6.74 2.57
CA LEU A 125 5.52 6.80 2.78
C LEU A 125 5.06 5.98 3.98
N GLY A 126 5.96 5.24 4.65
CA GLY A 126 5.60 4.28 5.68
C GLY A 126 4.78 3.10 5.15
N LEU A 127 4.89 2.80 3.85
CA LEU A 127 4.14 1.74 3.18
C LEU A 127 4.98 0.47 3.05
N LYS A 128 4.41 -0.66 3.45
CA LYS A 128 4.93 -2.02 3.19
C LYS A 128 3.75 -2.99 3.20
N ILE A 129 3.47 -3.61 2.06
CA ILE A 129 2.31 -4.48 1.86
C ILE A 129 2.75 -5.70 1.04
N ASP A 130 2.57 -6.90 1.60
CA ASP A 130 2.83 -8.14 0.89
C ASP A 130 1.85 -8.30 -0.28
N ALA A 131 2.39 -8.59 -1.45
CA ALA A 131 1.67 -8.87 -2.68
C ALA A 131 1.60 -10.39 -2.87
N THR A 132 0.47 -11.00 -2.51
CA THR A 132 0.29 -12.45 -2.60
C THR A 132 -0.57 -12.83 -3.81
N PRO A 133 -0.16 -13.82 -4.63
CA PRO A 133 -1.00 -14.33 -5.70
C PRO A 133 -2.24 -15.05 -5.16
N GLY A 134 -3.43 -14.72 -5.68
CA GLY A 134 -4.73 -15.32 -5.34
C GLY A 134 -5.71 -14.36 -4.67
#